data_AF-G5ATT0-F1
#
_entry.id   AF-G5ATT0-F1
#
_cell.length_a   1.000
_cell.length_b   1.000
_cell.length_c   1.000
_cell.angle_alpha   90.00
_cell.angle_beta   90.00
_cell.angle_gamma   90.00
#
_symmetry.space_group_name_H-M   'P 1'
#
loop_
_entity.id
_entity.type
_entity.pdbx_description
1 polymer ?
#
loop_
_entity_poly.entity_id
_entity_poly.type
_entity_poly.pdbx_seq_one_letter_code
_entity_poly.pdbx_strand_id
1 'polypeptide(L)'
;MEQEYTLMGTNGHLFGWPSNGFPGPQCPYYCGAGADKAYGRDFVEAHYRACLYAGVKITGMNTEVTPTQWEFQVGPREGVSMGDHLWVPCFIFHCVWEDFGVIATFDPKPIPGNWNGAGCHTNFSTKAMQEENGLKYIEEAIEKLSKQHQYHMRAYETSNINNFSAGVANCSASIRIPQTVGQEKKGDFEDRHPSANCDPFAVTGALLHTCLLSETGDEPFQYKN
;
A
#
# COMPACT_ATOMS: atom_id res chain seq x y z
N MET A 1 -5.91 -0.19 2.39
CA MET A 1 -4.47 0.02 2.17
C MET A 1 -3.80 -1.33 2.03
N GLU A 2 -2.87 -1.42 1.09
CA GLU A 2 -2.13 -2.63 0.68
C GLU A 2 -0.70 -2.46 1.15
N GLN A 3 -0.37 -2.94 2.36
CA GLN A 3 0.93 -2.71 2.98
C GLN A 3 1.94 -3.75 2.50
N GLU A 4 2.85 -3.34 1.63
CA GLU A 4 3.99 -4.15 1.25
C GLU A 4 5.15 -3.97 2.24
N TYR A 5 5.96 -5.01 2.40
CA TYR A 5 7.15 -5.01 3.24
C TYR A 5 8.12 -6.10 2.81
N THR A 6 9.37 -6.00 3.25
CA THR A 6 10.41 -6.98 2.91
C THR A 6 11.07 -7.54 4.17
N LEU A 7 11.27 -8.85 4.21
CA LEU A 7 11.92 -9.58 5.31
C LEU A 7 13.45 -9.53 5.22
N MET A 8 14.10 -9.25 6.34
CA MET A 8 15.55 -9.14 6.48
C MET A 8 16.04 -10.02 7.63
N GLY A 9 17.22 -10.62 7.46
CA GLY A 9 17.97 -11.15 8.58
C GLY A 9 18.57 -10.04 9.44
N THR A 10 18.98 -10.37 10.66
CA THR A 10 19.66 -9.44 11.57
C THR A 10 21.00 -8.94 11.07
N ASN A 11 21.59 -9.61 10.06
CA ASN A 11 22.78 -9.18 9.34
C ASN A 11 22.52 -8.10 8.28
N GLY A 12 21.28 -7.63 8.14
CA GLY A 12 20.88 -6.65 7.12
C GLY A 12 20.76 -7.22 5.71
N HIS A 13 20.94 -8.53 5.52
CA HIS A 13 20.71 -9.20 4.25
C HIS A 13 19.26 -9.68 4.16
N LEU A 14 18.72 -9.82 2.95
CA LEU A 14 17.35 -10.32 2.76
C LEU A 14 17.19 -11.76 3.27
N PHE A 15 16.07 -12.02 3.95
CA PHE A 15 15.79 -13.32 4.56
C PHE A 15 15.61 -14.39 3.47
N GLY A 16 16.26 -15.53 3.63
CA GLY A 16 16.19 -16.66 2.69
C GLY A 16 16.99 -16.50 1.40
N TRP A 17 17.65 -15.35 1.19
CA TRP A 17 18.51 -15.15 0.02
C TRP A 17 19.86 -15.88 0.17
N PRO A 18 20.50 -16.28 -0.94
CA PRO A 18 21.84 -16.85 -0.90
C PRO A 18 22.84 -15.90 -0.22
N SER A 19 23.74 -16.44 0.61
CA SER A 19 24.75 -15.62 1.29
C SER A 19 25.63 -14.88 0.27
N ASN A 20 25.69 -13.55 0.37
CA ASN A 20 26.42 -12.67 -0.56
C ASN A 20 26.00 -12.86 -2.04
N GLY A 21 24.74 -13.21 -2.29
CA GLY A 21 24.23 -13.50 -3.62
C GLY A 21 22.78 -13.12 -3.81
N PHE A 22 22.30 -13.35 -5.03
CA PHE A 22 20.93 -13.09 -5.43
C PHE A 22 20.22 -14.41 -5.73
N PRO A 23 18.92 -14.52 -5.46
CA PRO A 23 18.11 -15.63 -5.95
C PRO A 23 17.93 -15.53 -7.48
N GLY A 24 17.15 -16.45 -8.05
CA GLY A 24 16.73 -16.37 -9.44
C GLY A 24 15.98 -15.06 -9.75
N PRO A 25 15.79 -14.74 -11.04
CA PRO A 25 15.07 -13.52 -11.45
C PRO A 25 13.62 -13.52 -10.94
N GLN A 26 13.07 -12.32 -10.74
CA GLN A 26 11.67 -12.11 -10.37
C GLN A 26 10.72 -12.78 -11.37
N CYS A 27 9.65 -13.40 -10.87
CA CYS A 27 8.49 -14.00 -11.56
C CYS A 27 7.90 -15.15 -10.72
N PRO A 28 8.66 -16.17 -10.27
CA PRO A 28 8.08 -17.35 -9.63
C PRO A 28 7.62 -17.10 -8.18
N TYR A 29 7.88 -15.92 -7.63
CA TYR A 29 7.68 -15.59 -6.22
C TYR A 29 6.29 -15.02 -5.92
N TYR A 30 5.71 -14.23 -6.85
CA TYR A 30 4.38 -13.65 -6.68
C TYR A 30 3.32 -14.74 -6.56
N CYS A 31 2.55 -14.71 -5.47
CA CYS A 31 1.62 -15.77 -5.05
C CYS A 31 2.22 -17.19 -5.11
N GLY A 32 3.54 -17.33 -4.94
CA GLY A 32 4.27 -18.59 -5.02
C GLY A 32 4.03 -19.51 -3.83
N ALA A 33 4.15 -20.82 -4.07
CA ALA A 33 4.11 -21.86 -3.05
C ALA A 33 5.25 -22.86 -3.26
N GLY A 34 5.89 -23.28 -2.17
CA GLY A 34 7.09 -24.12 -2.20
C GLY A 34 8.26 -23.45 -1.47
N ALA A 35 9.16 -24.28 -0.94
CA ALA A 35 10.33 -23.82 -0.18
C ALA A 35 11.31 -23.00 -1.04
N ASP A 36 11.26 -23.16 -2.36
CA ASP A 36 12.06 -22.43 -3.35
C ASP A 36 11.45 -21.08 -3.76
N LYS A 37 10.20 -20.80 -3.33
CA LYS A 37 9.44 -19.62 -3.79
C LYS A 37 8.94 -18.70 -2.67
N ALA A 38 8.46 -19.27 -1.55
CA ALA A 38 7.83 -18.49 -0.48
C ALA A 38 8.65 -18.54 0.80
N TYR A 39 9.46 -17.51 1.03
CA TYR A 39 10.33 -17.42 2.21
C TYR A 39 9.63 -16.69 3.35
N GLY A 40 9.61 -17.29 4.55
CA GLY A 40 9.07 -16.64 5.75
C GLY A 40 7.55 -16.71 5.93
N ARG A 41 6.87 -17.68 5.27
CA ARG A 41 5.40 -17.83 5.37
C ARG A 41 4.90 -17.99 6.81
N ASP A 42 5.67 -18.66 7.66
CA ASP A 42 5.30 -18.88 9.06
C ASP A 42 5.07 -17.56 9.81
N PHE A 43 5.87 -16.54 9.51
CA PHE A 43 5.77 -15.22 10.13
C PHE A 43 4.48 -14.53 9.69
N VAL A 44 4.18 -14.59 8.39
CA VAL A 44 2.99 -13.97 7.80
C VAL A 44 1.70 -14.63 8.29
N GLU A 45 1.68 -15.95 8.41
CA GLU A 45 0.56 -16.70 8.99
C GLU A 45 0.34 -16.34 10.47
N ALA A 46 1.42 -16.17 11.24
CA ALA A 46 1.35 -15.74 12.63
C ALA A 46 0.82 -14.30 12.75
N HIS A 47 1.34 -13.36 11.95
CA HIS A 47 0.85 -11.98 11.89
C HIS A 47 -0.64 -11.89 11.58
N TYR A 48 -1.08 -12.66 10.58
CA TYR A 48 -2.46 -12.63 10.14
C TYR A 48 -3.41 -13.10 11.24
N ARG A 49 -3.06 -14.21 11.92
CA ARG A 49 -3.85 -14.71 13.07
C ARG A 49 -3.83 -13.73 14.24
N ALA A 50 -2.68 -13.10 14.52
CA ALA A 50 -2.57 -12.09 15.56
C ALA A 50 -3.45 -10.86 15.25
N CYS A 51 -3.45 -10.40 14.00
CA CYS A 51 -4.32 -9.31 13.54
C CYS A 51 -5.80 -9.66 13.68
N LEU A 52 -6.20 -10.87 13.25
CA LEU A 52 -7.58 -11.36 13.42
C LEU A 52 -7.98 -11.40 14.91
N TYR A 53 -7.10 -11.91 15.78
CA TYR A 53 -7.35 -11.98 17.21
C TYR A 53 -7.47 -10.59 17.85
N ALA A 54 -6.61 -9.65 17.45
CA ALA A 54 -6.64 -8.26 17.91
C ALA A 54 -7.84 -7.45 17.38
N GLY A 55 -8.64 -8.02 16.46
CA GLY A 55 -9.80 -7.35 15.88
C GLY A 55 -9.45 -6.37 14.75
N VAL A 56 -8.23 -6.44 14.20
CA VAL A 56 -7.84 -5.68 13.02
C VAL A 56 -8.70 -6.12 11.83
N LYS A 57 -9.14 -5.18 11.00
CA LYS A 57 -9.79 -5.46 9.71
C LYS A 57 -8.76 -5.81 8.62
N ILE A 58 -8.01 -6.88 8.86
CA ILE A 58 -7.16 -7.49 7.85
C ILE A 58 -8.04 -8.26 6.85
N THR A 59 -7.82 -8.05 5.56
CA THR A 59 -8.65 -8.63 4.48
C THR A 59 -7.95 -9.69 3.67
N GLY A 60 -6.62 -9.71 3.68
CA GLY A 60 -5.85 -10.64 2.87
C GLY A 60 -4.36 -10.53 3.10
N MET A 61 -3.63 -11.39 2.39
CA MET A 61 -2.19 -11.41 2.28
C MET A 61 -1.78 -12.05 0.95
N ASN A 62 -0.58 -11.74 0.47
CA ASN A 62 0.07 -12.45 -0.64
C ASN A 62 1.59 -12.37 -0.53
N THR A 63 2.28 -13.28 -1.21
CA THR A 63 3.70 -13.07 -1.51
C THR A 63 3.80 -12.09 -2.65
N GLU A 64 4.74 -11.15 -2.54
CA GLU A 64 4.99 -10.14 -3.57
C GLU A 64 6.00 -10.62 -4.61
N VAL A 65 6.26 -9.78 -5.61
CA VAL A 65 7.13 -10.11 -6.76
C VAL A 65 8.59 -10.35 -6.36
N THR A 66 9.12 -9.59 -5.41
CA THR A 66 10.47 -9.81 -4.88
C THR A 66 10.46 -11.00 -3.91
N PRO A 67 11.39 -11.96 -4.01
CA PRO A 67 11.48 -13.04 -3.05
C PRO A 67 11.73 -12.48 -1.64
N THR A 68 10.96 -12.94 -0.66
CA THR A 68 10.95 -12.42 0.74
C THR A 68 10.15 -11.13 0.95
N GLN A 69 9.58 -10.55 -0.11
CA GLN A 69 8.59 -9.48 -0.02
C GLN A 69 7.19 -10.06 0.11
N TRP A 70 6.37 -9.41 0.92
CA TRP A 70 5.00 -9.81 1.22
C TRP A 70 4.11 -8.59 1.32
N GLU A 71 2.82 -8.82 1.23
CA GLU A 71 1.78 -7.80 1.39
C GLU A 71 0.70 -8.30 2.35
N PHE A 72 0.16 -7.39 3.15
CA PHE A 72 -1.13 -7.58 3.82
C PHE A 72 -2.07 -6.42 3.52
N GLN A 73 -3.36 -6.71 3.39
CA GLN A 73 -4.36 -5.68 3.13
C GLN A 73 -5.20 -5.40 4.37
N VAL A 74 -5.47 -4.11 4.62
CA VAL A 74 -6.37 -3.64 5.67
C VAL A 74 -7.49 -2.82 5.05
N GLY A 75 -8.73 -3.12 5.41
CA GLY A 75 -9.89 -2.35 4.98
C GLY A 75 -11.17 -3.19 4.82
N PRO A 76 -12.19 -2.62 4.17
CA PRO A 76 -12.46 -1.19 4.10
C PRO A 76 -12.65 -0.60 5.51
N ARG A 77 -12.16 0.62 5.75
CA ARG A 77 -12.32 1.36 7.01
C ARG A 77 -12.77 2.79 6.75
N GLU A 78 -13.62 3.31 7.62
CA GLU A 78 -14.14 4.66 7.50
C GLU A 78 -13.24 5.68 8.21
N GLY A 79 -12.85 6.73 7.49
CA GLY A 79 -12.13 7.89 8.01
C GLY A 79 -10.86 7.54 8.77
N VAL A 80 -10.68 8.18 9.93
CA VAL A 80 -9.50 8.06 10.79
C VAL A 80 -9.18 6.62 11.20
N SER A 81 -10.20 5.75 11.26
CA SER A 81 -10.00 4.35 11.67
C SER A 81 -9.15 3.56 10.68
N MET A 82 -8.96 4.03 9.44
CA MET A 82 -8.01 3.44 8.51
C MET A 82 -6.57 3.54 9.03
N GLY A 83 -6.18 4.69 9.58
CA GLY A 83 -4.85 4.87 10.16
C GLY A 83 -4.64 3.99 11.39
N ASP A 84 -5.61 3.95 12.30
CA ASP A 84 -5.57 3.09 13.48
C ASP A 84 -5.38 1.62 13.09
N HIS A 85 -6.17 1.15 12.12
CA HIS A 85 -6.15 -0.23 11.66
C HIS A 85 -4.95 -0.59 10.79
N LEU A 86 -4.15 0.37 10.31
CA LEU A 86 -2.88 0.07 9.62
C LEU A 86 -1.69 0.12 10.59
N TRP A 87 -1.64 1.12 11.47
CA TRP A 87 -0.56 1.26 12.46
C TRP A 87 -0.49 0.09 13.43
N VAL A 88 -1.64 -0.40 13.91
CA VAL A 88 -1.68 -1.52 14.87
C VAL A 88 -1.10 -2.81 14.28
N PRO A 89 -1.46 -3.25 13.05
CA PRO A 89 -0.80 -4.34 12.36
C PRO A 89 0.70 -4.15 12.18
N CYS A 90 1.18 -2.95 11.87
CA CYS A 90 2.61 -2.68 11.75
C CYS A 90 3.33 -2.83 13.10
N PHE A 91 2.66 -2.52 14.21
CA PHE A 91 3.20 -2.82 15.55
C PHE A 91 3.21 -4.32 15.85
N ILE A 92 2.08 -5.03 15.65
CA ILE A 92 1.97 -6.49 15.84
C ILE A 92 3.03 -7.21 15.01
N PHE A 93 3.26 -6.71 13.79
CA PHE A 93 4.27 -7.19 12.87
C PHE A 93 5.68 -7.16 13.48
N HIS A 94 6.11 -6.03 14.05
CA HIS A 94 7.41 -5.97 14.72
C HIS A 94 7.50 -6.90 15.92
N CYS A 95 6.42 -7.06 16.71
CA CYS A 95 6.41 -8.00 17.84
C CYS A 95 6.56 -9.45 17.38
N VAL A 96 5.79 -9.89 16.38
CA VAL A 96 5.88 -11.27 15.87
C VAL A 96 7.26 -11.52 15.28
N TRP A 97 7.88 -10.52 14.64
CA TRP A 97 9.17 -10.68 13.96
C TRP A 97 10.32 -10.75 14.95
N GLU A 98 10.20 -10.02 16.07
CA GLU A 98 11.10 -10.13 17.23
C GLU A 98 11.13 -11.57 17.75
N ASP A 99 9.97 -12.23 17.91
CA ASP A 99 9.88 -13.62 18.36
C ASP A 99 10.59 -14.61 17.41
N PHE A 100 10.59 -14.31 16.11
CA PHE A 100 11.26 -15.13 15.08
C PHE A 100 12.72 -14.72 14.83
N GLY A 101 13.21 -13.64 15.45
CA GLY A 101 14.58 -13.15 15.24
C GLY A 101 14.83 -12.62 13.82
N VAL A 102 13.80 -12.07 13.17
CA VAL A 102 13.91 -11.45 11.85
C VAL A 102 13.58 -9.96 11.92
N ILE A 103 14.09 -9.20 10.97
CA ILE A 103 13.78 -7.80 10.79
C ILE A 103 12.83 -7.69 9.61
N ALA A 104 11.98 -6.68 9.60
CA ALA A 104 11.33 -6.30 8.37
C ALA A 104 11.30 -4.79 8.21
N THR A 105 11.32 -4.40 6.94
CA THR A 105 11.45 -3.02 6.53
C THR A 105 10.28 -2.61 5.67
N PHE A 106 9.83 -1.38 5.91
CA PHE A 106 8.88 -0.65 5.06
C PHE A 106 9.60 0.31 4.10
N ASP A 107 10.93 0.22 4.00
CA ASP A 107 11.68 1.01 3.03
C ASP A 107 11.12 0.79 1.62
N PRO A 108 10.80 1.85 0.85
CA PRO A 108 10.14 1.71 -0.45
C PRO A 108 11.05 1.11 -1.52
N LYS A 109 12.36 1.03 -1.30
CA LYS A 109 13.31 0.43 -2.21
C LYS A 109 14.45 -0.27 -1.45
N PRO A 110 14.15 -1.40 -0.79
CA PRO A 110 15.11 -2.05 0.10
C PRO A 110 16.31 -2.63 -0.64
N ILE A 111 16.14 -2.96 -1.94
CA ILE A 111 17.22 -3.45 -2.81
C ILE A 111 17.32 -2.57 -4.07
N PRO A 112 18.52 -2.04 -4.38
CA PRO A 112 18.73 -1.29 -5.61
C PRO A 112 18.70 -2.22 -6.84
N GLY A 113 18.41 -1.65 -8.00
CA GLY A 113 18.39 -2.36 -9.28
C GLY A 113 17.01 -2.92 -9.65
N ASN A 114 17.01 -4.05 -10.38
CA ASN A 114 15.81 -4.64 -11.00
C ASN A 114 15.03 -5.56 -10.05
N TRP A 115 14.79 -5.08 -8.83
CA TRP A 115 13.94 -5.70 -7.82
C TRP A 115 12.76 -4.77 -7.55
N ASN A 116 11.59 -5.30 -7.24
CA ASN A 116 10.43 -4.46 -6.99
C ASN A 116 10.65 -3.57 -5.75
N GLY A 117 10.01 -2.39 -5.78
CA GLY A 117 9.89 -1.55 -4.59
C GLY A 117 8.78 -2.05 -3.67
N ALA A 118 8.63 -1.39 -2.53
CA ALA A 118 7.53 -1.61 -1.60
C ALA A 118 6.58 -0.39 -1.58
N GLY A 119 5.30 -0.62 -1.84
CA GLY A 119 4.25 0.39 -1.82
C GLY A 119 3.26 0.26 -0.66
N CYS A 120 2.38 1.26 -0.52
CA CYS A 120 1.20 1.20 0.33
C CYS A 120 -0.06 1.63 -0.45
N HIS A 121 -0.46 0.84 -1.47
CA HIS A 121 -1.55 1.28 -2.35
C HIS A 121 -2.83 1.56 -1.54
N THR A 122 -3.49 2.66 -1.88
CA THR A 122 -4.62 3.17 -1.11
C THR A 122 -5.88 3.20 -1.96
N ASN A 123 -6.76 2.25 -1.69
CA ASN A 123 -8.12 2.20 -2.24
C ASN A 123 -9.00 3.24 -1.54
N PHE A 124 -9.66 4.11 -2.30
CA PHE A 124 -10.48 5.21 -1.78
C PHE A 124 -11.84 5.28 -2.49
N SER A 125 -12.89 5.46 -1.70
CA SER A 125 -14.23 5.76 -2.20
C SER A 125 -15.04 6.61 -1.22
N THR A 126 -16.07 7.24 -1.76
CA THR A 126 -17.10 7.94 -1.01
C THR A 126 -18.43 7.23 -1.25
N LYS A 127 -19.46 7.57 -0.45
CA LYS A 127 -20.80 7.04 -0.69
C LYS A 127 -21.28 7.29 -2.12
N ALA A 128 -21.04 8.49 -2.66
CA ALA A 128 -21.42 8.85 -4.03
C ALA A 128 -20.69 8.02 -5.10
N MET A 129 -19.43 7.63 -4.84
CA MET A 129 -18.66 6.77 -5.75
C MET A 129 -19.16 5.31 -5.75
N GLN A 130 -19.70 4.84 -4.61
CA GLN A 130 -20.23 3.49 -4.44
C GLN A 130 -21.66 3.32 -5.00
N GLU A 131 -22.40 4.42 -5.18
CA GLU A 131 -23.75 4.44 -5.75
C GLU A 131 -23.74 4.29 -7.29
N GLU A 132 -24.92 4.07 -7.87
CA GLU A 132 -25.05 3.88 -9.32
C GLU A 132 -24.54 5.10 -10.11
N ASN A 133 -23.76 4.84 -11.17
CA ASN A 133 -23.04 5.88 -11.93
C ASN A 133 -22.00 6.66 -11.12
N GLY A 134 -21.54 6.10 -10.00
CA GLY A 134 -20.51 6.68 -9.13
C GLY A 134 -19.15 6.89 -9.79
N LEU A 135 -18.87 6.24 -10.94
CA LEU A 135 -17.67 6.45 -11.75
C LEU A 135 -17.44 7.93 -12.10
N LYS A 136 -18.51 8.71 -12.28
CA LYS A 136 -18.40 10.15 -12.51
C LYS A 136 -17.66 10.84 -11.35
N TYR A 137 -18.00 10.51 -10.10
CA TYR A 137 -17.35 11.10 -8.93
C TYR A 137 -15.91 10.61 -8.75
N ILE A 138 -15.62 9.39 -9.22
CA ILE A 138 -14.24 8.86 -9.29
C ILE A 138 -13.42 9.72 -10.25
N GLU A 139 -13.90 9.94 -11.47
CA GLU A 139 -13.23 10.77 -12.48
C GLU A 139 -13.04 12.22 -11.99
N GLU A 140 -14.05 12.80 -11.33
CA GLU A 140 -13.95 14.13 -10.71
C GLU A 140 -12.87 14.20 -9.61
N ALA A 141 -12.74 13.17 -8.78
CA ALA A 141 -11.70 13.10 -7.76
C ALA A 141 -10.30 12.96 -8.37
N ILE A 142 -10.15 12.11 -9.39
CA ILE A 142 -8.89 11.91 -10.12
C ILE A 142 -8.42 13.21 -10.79
N GLU A 143 -9.36 14.00 -11.34
CA GLU A 143 -9.07 15.30 -11.95
C GLU A 143 -8.63 16.37 -10.92
N LYS A 144 -9.01 16.23 -9.64
CA LYS A 144 -8.47 17.08 -8.56
C LYS A 144 -7.08 16.60 -8.16
N LEU A 145 -6.87 15.30 -8.04
CA LEU A 145 -5.57 14.69 -7.72
C LEU A 145 -4.50 15.05 -8.76
N SER A 146 -4.86 15.07 -10.05
CA SER A 146 -3.93 15.42 -11.14
C SER A 146 -3.33 16.82 -10.99
N LYS A 147 -4.03 17.75 -10.31
CA LYS A 147 -3.61 19.12 -10.06
C LYS A 147 -2.81 19.29 -8.76
N GLN A 148 -2.85 18.29 -7.88
CA GLN A 148 -2.18 18.29 -6.57
C GLN A 148 -1.06 17.26 -6.46
N HIS A 149 -0.58 16.71 -7.58
CA HIS A 149 0.42 15.63 -7.59
C HIS A 149 1.59 15.88 -6.64
N GLN A 150 2.21 17.07 -6.69
CA GLN A 150 3.35 17.42 -5.84
C GLN A 150 3.02 17.49 -4.35
N TYR A 151 1.81 17.97 -4.00
CA TYR A 151 1.34 17.98 -2.61
C TYR A 151 1.21 16.55 -2.07
N HIS A 152 0.63 15.64 -2.85
CA HIS A 152 0.50 14.23 -2.47
C HIS A 152 1.85 13.54 -2.36
N MET A 153 2.78 13.75 -3.30
CA MET A 153 4.12 13.13 -3.24
C MET A 153 4.88 13.50 -1.95
N ARG A 154 4.71 14.74 -1.45
CA ARG A 154 5.29 15.15 -0.16
C ARG A 154 4.62 14.44 1.03
N ALA A 155 3.30 14.33 1.03
CA ALA A 155 2.55 13.64 2.08
C ALA A 155 2.81 12.13 2.11
N TYR A 156 3.17 11.56 0.96
CA TYR A 156 3.30 10.12 0.75
C TYR A 156 4.73 9.59 0.92
N GLU A 157 5.69 10.47 1.22
CA GLU A 157 7.13 10.16 1.32
C GLU A 157 7.74 9.56 0.03
N THR A 158 7.12 9.82 -1.13
CA THR A 158 7.53 9.24 -2.41
C THR A 158 8.48 10.20 -3.13
N SER A 159 9.64 9.71 -3.59
CA SER A 159 10.73 10.57 -4.11
C SER A 159 10.85 10.66 -5.63
N ASN A 160 10.11 9.84 -6.42
CA ASN A 160 10.57 9.54 -7.79
C ASN A 160 9.50 9.53 -8.91
N ILE A 161 8.30 10.06 -8.68
CA ILE A 161 7.25 10.15 -9.72
C ILE A 161 6.99 11.62 -10.05
N ASN A 162 7.49 12.10 -11.19
CA ASN A 162 7.24 13.46 -11.67
C ASN A 162 5.92 13.60 -12.44
N ASN A 163 5.44 12.51 -13.03
CA ASN A 163 4.31 12.54 -13.96
C ASN A 163 3.11 11.80 -13.37
N PHE A 164 1.99 12.51 -13.23
CA PHE A 164 0.72 11.91 -12.88
C PHE A 164 0.11 11.18 -14.10
N SER A 165 -0.51 10.01 -13.87
CA SER A 165 -1.24 9.27 -14.91
C SER A 165 -2.41 8.47 -14.33
N ALA A 166 -3.52 8.36 -15.05
CA ALA A 166 -4.67 7.57 -14.59
C ALA A 166 -5.19 6.67 -15.70
N GLY A 167 -5.69 5.48 -15.34
CA GLY A 167 -6.26 4.57 -16.34
C GLY A 167 -7.02 3.39 -15.76
N VAL A 168 -7.97 2.89 -16.54
CA VAL A 168 -8.71 1.65 -16.21
C VAL A 168 -7.78 0.45 -16.39
N ALA A 169 -7.68 -0.38 -15.34
CA ALA A 169 -6.84 -1.58 -15.31
C ALA A 169 -5.35 -1.35 -15.64
N ASN A 170 -4.84 -0.12 -15.51
CA ASN A 170 -3.44 0.21 -15.79
C ASN A 170 -2.62 0.13 -14.50
N CYS A 171 -1.92 -0.98 -14.29
CA CYS A 171 -1.06 -1.18 -13.12
C CYS A 171 0.20 -0.29 -13.10
N SER A 172 0.54 0.35 -14.23
CA SER A 172 1.67 1.28 -14.33
C SER A 172 1.26 2.74 -14.17
N ALA A 173 -0.03 3.01 -14.00
CA ALA A 173 -0.54 4.36 -13.77
C ALA A 173 -0.36 4.78 -12.31
N SER A 174 -0.35 6.10 -12.08
CA SER A 174 -0.40 6.68 -10.74
C SER A 174 -1.69 6.33 -10.01
N ILE A 175 -2.82 6.53 -10.68
CA ILE A 175 -4.15 6.13 -10.18
C ILE A 175 -4.71 5.04 -11.09
N ARG A 176 -5.11 3.92 -10.50
CA ARG A 176 -5.77 2.82 -11.21
C ARG A 176 -7.26 2.79 -10.88
N ILE A 177 -8.08 2.73 -11.92
CA ILE A 177 -9.49 2.36 -11.77
C ILE A 177 -9.59 0.85 -12.03
N PRO A 178 -10.04 0.02 -11.07
CA PRO A 178 -10.20 -1.41 -11.29
C PRO A 178 -11.10 -1.71 -12.51
N GLN A 179 -10.82 -2.80 -13.21
CA GLN A 179 -11.58 -3.15 -14.41
C GLN A 179 -13.08 -3.32 -14.12
N THR A 180 -13.40 -3.95 -12.98
CA THR A 180 -14.78 -4.17 -12.50
C THR A 180 -15.47 -2.84 -12.21
N VAL A 181 -14.79 -1.88 -11.59
CA VAL A 181 -15.30 -0.52 -11.34
C VAL A 181 -15.61 0.20 -12.66
N GLY A 182 -14.75 0.07 -13.68
CA GLY A 182 -15.00 0.63 -15.01
C GLY A 182 -16.20 -0.01 -15.71
N GLN A 183 -16.45 -1.30 -15.51
CA GLN A 183 -17.59 -2.04 -16.07
C GLN A 183 -18.91 -1.72 -15.36
N GLU A 184 -18.90 -1.74 -14.03
CA GLU A 184 -20.07 -1.49 -13.18
C GLU A 184 -20.39 -0.01 -13.01
N LYS A 185 -19.45 0.87 -13.40
CA LYS A 185 -19.52 2.33 -13.29
C LYS A 185 -19.74 2.84 -11.87
N LYS A 186 -19.21 2.13 -10.87
CA LYS A 186 -19.26 2.47 -9.44
C LYS A 186 -18.18 1.71 -8.67
N GLY A 187 -17.79 2.21 -7.50
CA GLY A 187 -16.83 1.58 -6.60
C GLY A 187 -15.78 2.57 -6.09
N ASP A 188 -14.52 2.17 -6.21
CA ASP A 188 -13.34 2.85 -5.70
C ASP A 188 -12.25 3.02 -6.77
N PHE A 189 -11.29 3.91 -6.50
CA PHE A 189 -10.03 3.96 -7.24
C PHE A 189 -8.87 3.66 -6.30
N GLU A 190 -7.75 3.26 -6.89
CA GLU A 190 -6.53 2.92 -6.17
C GLU A 190 -5.45 3.98 -6.46
N ASP A 191 -5.00 4.65 -5.41
CA ASP A 191 -3.82 5.51 -5.45
C ASP A 191 -2.56 4.66 -5.19
N ARG A 192 -1.67 4.59 -6.19
CA ARG A 192 -0.49 3.72 -6.18
C ARG A 192 0.81 4.46 -5.82
N HIS A 193 0.72 5.75 -5.49
CA HIS A 193 1.89 6.52 -5.11
C HIS A 193 2.42 6.29 -3.69
N PRO A 194 1.59 6.04 -2.66
CA PRO A 194 2.10 5.97 -1.29
C PRO A 194 3.22 4.95 -1.13
N SER A 195 4.32 5.37 -0.53
CA SER A 195 5.42 4.47 -0.18
C SER A 195 4.99 3.49 0.91
N ALA A 196 5.67 2.34 1.00
CA ALA A 196 5.42 1.40 2.08
C ALA A 196 5.62 2.00 3.49
N ASN A 197 6.48 3.01 3.65
CA ASN A 197 6.74 3.66 4.93
C ASN A 197 5.87 4.90 5.21
N CYS A 198 4.87 5.19 4.37
CA CYS A 198 4.03 6.37 4.55
C CYS A 198 3.26 6.35 5.88
N ASP A 199 2.96 7.53 6.43
CA ASP A 199 1.98 7.63 7.51
C ASP A 199 0.55 7.55 6.93
N PRO A 200 -0.25 6.52 7.25
CA PRO A 200 -1.61 6.40 6.76
C PRO A 200 -2.52 7.58 7.14
N PHE A 201 -2.24 8.28 8.25
CA PHE A 201 -2.99 9.47 8.61
C PHE A 201 -2.70 10.63 7.65
N ALA A 202 -1.44 10.81 7.24
CA ALA A 202 -1.05 11.80 6.24
C ALA A 202 -1.67 11.47 4.86
N VAL A 203 -1.63 10.19 4.45
CA VAL A 203 -2.20 9.74 3.18
C VAL A 203 -3.71 9.97 3.12
N THR A 204 -4.44 9.49 4.14
CA THR A 204 -5.90 9.61 4.20
C THR A 204 -6.35 11.07 4.33
N GLY A 205 -5.61 11.88 5.10
CA GLY A 205 -5.81 13.32 5.19
C GLY A 205 -5.67 14.01 3.84
N ALA A 206 -4.55 13.78 3.13
CA ALA A 206 -4.31 14.39 1.81
C ALA A 206 -5.40 14.03 0.79
N LEU A 207 -5.84 12.76 0.75
CA LEU A 207 -6.96 12.35 -0.11
C LEU A 207 -8.25 13.08 0.24
N LEU A 208 -8.55 13.26 1.52
CA LEU A 208 -9.74 13.98 1.98
C LEU A 208 -9.69 15.46 1.57
N HIS A 209 -8.58 16.14 1.84
CA HIS A 209 -8.39 17.56 1.51
C HIS A 209 -8.54 17.82 0.00
N THR A 210 -7.91 16.98 -0.83
CA THR A 210 -7.98 17.16 -2.29
C THR A 210 -9.32 16.71 -2.88
N CYS A 211 -9.80 15.50 -2.57
CA CYS A 211 -10.96 14.92 -3.25
C CYS A 211 -12.28 15.53 -2.75
N LEU A 212 -12.39 15.79 -1.45
CA LEU A 212 -13.65 16.20 -0.81
C LEU A 212 -13.71 17.70 -0.54
N LEU A 213 -12.64 18.28 0.01
CA LEU A 213 -12.60 19.72 0.33
C LEU A 213 -12.15 20.58 -0.86
N SER A 214 -11.65 19.95 -1.93
CA SER A 214 -11.20 20.61 -3.16
C SER A 214 -10.09 21.63 -2.91
N GLU A 215 -9.19 21.31 -1.97
CA GLU A 215 -8.13 22.22 -1.55
C GLU A 215 -7.04 22.42 -2.61
N THR A 216 -6.69 23.71 -2.68
CA THR A 216 -5.68 24.41 -3.46
C THR A 216 -4.30 24.63 -2.85
N GLY A 217 -3.21 24.05 -3.34
CA GLY A 217 -1.87 24.60 -3.12
C GLY A 217 -0.96 23.69 -2.30
N ASP A 218 0.09 24.27 -1.71
CA ASP A 218 1.16 23.49 -1.11
C ASP A 218 0.97 23.11 0.36
N GLU A 219 0.07 23.80 1.06
CA GLU A 219 -0.17 23.69 2.50
C GLU A 219 -1.67 23.47 2.79
N PRO A 220 -2.02 22.67 3.80
CA PRO A 220 -3.40 22.40 4.16
C PRO A 220 -4.10 23.65 4.72
N PHE A 221 -5.38 23.83 4.37
CA PHE A 221 -6.17 24.94 4.90
C PHE A 221 -6.46 24.75 6.39
N GLN A 222 -6.33 25.82 7.19
CA GLN A 222 -6.67 25.78 8.60
C GLN A 222 -8.16 26.04 8.82
N TYR A 223 -8.88 25.02 9.28
CA TYR A 223 -10.30 25.14 9.65
C TYR A 223 -10.45 25.62 11.10
N LYS A 224 -11.62 26.16 11.43
CA LYS A 224 -11.97 26.49 12.81
C LYS A 224 -12.37 25.22 13.55
N ASN A 225 -11.84 25.04 14.76
CA ASN A 225 -12.28 24.02 15.71
C ASN A 225 -13.70 24.29 16.21
#